data_AF-A0A7C1GXC3-F1
#
_entry.id   AF-A0A7C1GXC3-F1
#
_cell.length_a   1.000
_cell.length_b   1.000
_cell.length_c   1.000
_cell.angle_alpha   90.00
_cell.angle_beta   90.00
_cell.angle_gamma   90.00
#
_symmetry.space_group_name_H-M   'P 1'
#
loop_
_entity.id
_entity.type
_entity.pdbx_description
1 polymer ?
#
loop_
_entity_poly.entity_id
_entity_poly.type
_entity_poly.pdbx_seq_one_letter_code
_entity_poly.pdbx_strand_id
1 'polypeptide(L)' 'MSRFSSQVRIRLWSGVLIGITIGVLLGKLMESTIYGVIIGAVLGIVLGAKWAKAQLIKENE' A
#
# COMPACT_ATOMS: atom_id res chain seq x y z
N MET A 1 12.11 -3.47 -22.62
CA MET A 1 12.56 -3.36 -21.22
C MET A 1 11.77 -2.33 -20.37
N SER A 2 10.58 -1.86 -20.77
CA SER A 2 9.86 -0.74 -20.11
C SER A 2 8.62 -1.13 -19.27
N ARG A 3 8.10 -2.36 -19.39
CA ARG A 3 6.86 -2.78 -18.69
C ARG A 3 7.04 -3.02 -17.19
N PHE A 4 8.25 -3.39 -16.77
CA PHE A 4 8.56 -3.74 -15.38
C PHE A 4 8.36 -2.57 -14.40
N SER A 5 8.82 -1.38 -14.78
CA SER A 5 8.69 -0.17 -13.96
C SER A 5 7.22 0.26 -13.77
N SER A 6 6.39 0.09 -14.80
CA SER A 6 4.98 0.50 -14.76
C SER A 6 4.15 -0.39 -13.85
N GLN A 7 4.34 -1.72 -13.90
CA GLN A 7 3.57 -2.63 -13.04
C GLN A 7 3.90 -2.47 -11.55
N VAL A 8 5.18 -2.29 -11.22
CA VAL A 8 5.61 -2.04 -9.84
C VAL A 8 5.02 -0.74 -9.32
N ARG A 9 5.02 0.32 -10.15
CA ARG A 9 4.43 1.61 -9.80
C ARG A 9 2.92 1.50 -9.56
N ILE A 10 2.16 0.88 -10.47
CA ILE A 10 0.70 0.72 -10.34
C ILE A 10 0.35 -0.07 -9.06
N ARG A 11 1.11 -1.12 -8.75
CA ARG A 11 0.89 -1.94 -7.55
C ARG A 11 1.25 -1.21 -6.26
N LEU A 12 2.30 -0.40 -6.27
CA LEU A 12 2.64 0.46 -5.14
C LEU A 12 1.49 1.45 -4.85
N TRP A 13 1.00 2.12 -5.89
CA TRP A 13 -0.16 3.03 -5.79
C TRP A 13 -1.43 2.32 -5.33
N SER A 14 -1.67 1.10 -5.81
CA SER A 14 -2.81 0.29 -5.37
C SER A 14 -2.71 -0.06 -3.87
N GLY A 15 -1.53 -0.48 -3.40
CA GLY A 15 -1.29 -0.75 -1.98
C GLY A 15 -1.48 0.49 -1.09
N VAL A 16 -1.02 1.64 -1.55
CA VAL A 16 -1.21 2.93 -0.85
C VAL A 16 -2.68 3.32 -0.80
N LEU A 17 -3.41 3.26 -1.91
CA LEU A 17 -4.84 3.57 -1.97
C LEU A 17 -5.67 2.66 -1.04
N ILE A 18 -5.37 1.36 -1.05
CA ILE A 18 -6.02 0.38 -0.17
C ILE A 18 -5.71 0.70 1.29
N GLY A 19 -4.45 0.98 1.64
CA GLY A 19 -4.07 1.32 3.01
C GLY A 19 -4.70 2.61 3.51
N ILE A 20 -4.79 3.65 2.68
CA ILE A 20 -5.48 4.90 3.03
C ILE A 20 -6.97 4.64 3.25
N THR A 21 -7.62 3.86 2.38
CA THR A 21 -9.05 3.53 2.51
C THR A 21 -9.33 2.80 3.82
N ILE A 22 -8.52 1.79 4.15
CA ILE A 22 -8.60 1.03 5.40
C ILE A 22 -8.32 1.94 6.60
N GLY A 23 -7.32 2.83 6.51
CA GLY A 23 -7.00 3.81 7.54
C GLY A 23 -8.13 4.77 7.87
N VAL A 24 -8.79 5.31 6.84
CA VAL A 24 -9.94 6.19 7.00
C VAL A 24 -11.10 5.44 7.69
N LEU A 25 -11.35 4.19 7.29
CA LEU A 25 -12.35 3.33 7.92
C LEU A 25 -12.05 3.06 9.39
N LEU A 26 -10.80 2.68 9.72
CA LEU A 26 -10.35 2.48 11.11
C LEU A 26 -10.40 3.78 11.92
N GLY A 27 -10.02 4.91 11.31
CA GLY A 27 -10.08 6.22 11.96
C GLY A 27 -11.49 6.65 12.30
N LYS A 28 -12.45 6.36 11.41
CA LYS A 28 -13.88 6.53 11.72
C LYS A 28 -14.36 5.61 12.82
N LEU A 29 -13.88 4.35 12.85
CA LEU A 29 -14.25 3.38 13.88
C LEU A 29 -13.72 3.77 15.27
N MET A 30 -12.56 4.42 15.33
CA MET A 30 -11.88 4.82 16.57
C MET A 30 -12.24 6.25 17.03
N GLU A 31 -13.23 6.92 16.41
CA GLU A 31 -13.55 8.35 16.64
C GLU A 31 -12.33 9.30 16.49
N SER A 32 -11.26 8.82 15.85
CA SER A 32 -9.99 9.51 15.72
C SER A 32 -9.48 9.35 14.29
N THR A 33 -10.13 10.10 13.40
CA THR A 33 -9.88 10.08 11.95
C THR A 33 -8.40 10.36 11.64
N ILE A 34 -7.76 11.25 12.40
CA ILE A 34 -6.35 11.61 12.21
C ILE A 34 -5.44 10.40 12.43
N TYR A 35 -5.61 9.68 13.54
CA TYR A 35 -4.80 8.50 13.84
C TYR A 35 -5.05 7.36 12.85
N GLY A 36 -6.31 7.14 12.44
CA GLY A 36 -6.62 6.14 11.42
C GLY A 36 -5.98 6.44 10.07
N VAL A 37 -5.99 7.70 9.63
CA VAL A 37 -5.34 8.11 8.38
C VAL A 37 -3.83 7.92 8.44
N ILE A 38 -3.19 8.29 9.56
CA ILE A 38 -1.74 8.09 9.75
C ILE A 38 -1.39 6.60 9.72
N ILE A 39 -2.12 5.78 10.47
CA ILE A 39 -1.89 4.34 10.55
C ILE A 39 -2.12 3.68 9.19
N GLY A 40 -3.20 4.03 8.48
CA GLY A 40 -3.47 3.48 7.15
C GLY A 40 -2.50 3.92 6.08
N ALA A 41 -2.02 5.17 6.13
CA ALA A 41 -0.98 5.64 5.23
C ALA A 41 0.33 4.85 5.43
N VAL A 42 0.77 4.68 6.68
CA VAL A 42 1.97 3.91 7.01
C VAL A 42 1.81 2.45 6.60
N LEU A 43 0.69 1.81 6.97
CA LEU A 43 0.42 0.42 6.61
C LEU A 43 0.30 0.22 5.10
N GLY A 44 -0.33 1.15 4.39
CA GLY A 44 -0.48 1.11 2.92
C GLY A 44 0.85 1.16 2.19
N ILE A 45 1.76 2.04 2.63
CA ILE A 45 3.12 2.14 2.09
C ILE A 45 3.89 0.86 2.36
N VAL A 46 3.85 0.34 3.59
CA VAL A 46 4.57 -0.89 3.97
C VAL A 46 4.05 -2.10 3.20
N LEU A 47 2.73 -2.26 3.10
CA LEU A 47 2.11 -3.37 2.35
C LEU A 47 2.39 -3.25 0.85
N GLY A 48 2.24 -2.06 0.27
CA GLY A 48 2.56 -1.81 -1.14
C GLY A 48 4.02 -2.13 -1.48
N ALA A 49 4.95 -1.72 -0.61
CA ALA A 49 6.38 -2.02 -0.77
C ALA A 49 6.68 -3.51 -0.61
N LYS A 50 6.03 -4.20 0.36
CA LYS A 50 6.22 -5.64 0.59
C LYS A 50 5.69 -6.47 -0.59
N TRP A 51 4.56 -6.09 -1.16
CA TRP A 51 3.96 -6.75 -2.32
C TRP A 51 4.79 -6.53 -3.59
N ALA A 52 5.31 -5.32 -3.79
CA ALA A 52 6.25 -5.03 -4.86
C ALA A 52 7.53 -5.89 -4.74
N LYS A 53 8.09 -6.02 -3.53
CA LYS A 53 9.30 -6.80 -3.27
C LYS A 53 9.07 -8.31 -3.42
N ALA A 54 7.95 -8.84 -2.92
CA ALA A 54 7.63 -10.27 -3.02
C ALA A 54 7.47 -10.75 -4.47
N GLN A 55 6.97 -9.89 -5.36
CA GLN A 55 6.86 -10.20 -6.79
C GLN A 55 8.21 -10.14 -7.52
N LEU A 56 9.12 -9.23 -7.14
CA LEU A 56 10.49 -9.23 -7.67
C LEU A 56 11.24 -10.52 -7.36
N ILE A 57 11.00 -11.10 -6.19
CA ILE A 57 11.61 -12.38 -5.80
C ILE A 57 11.00 -13.52 -6.62
N LYS A 58 9.66 -13.54 -6.77
CA LYS A 58 8.93 -14.57 -7.50
C LYS A 58 9.14 -14.55 -9.02
N GLU A 59 9.65 -13.45 -9.58
CA GLU A 59 9.97 -13.32 -11.01
C GLU A 59 11.45 -13.66 -11.31
N ASN A 60 12.30 -13.77 -10.27
CA ASN A 60 13.71 -14.16 -10.38
C ASN A 60 13.97 -15.64 -10.01
N GLU A 61 12.93 -16.40 -9.66
CA GLU A 61 12.92 -17.88 -9.55
C GLU A 61 12.39 -18.50 -10.85
#